data_AF-A0A430G182-F1
#
_entry.id   AF-A0A430G182-F1
#
_cell.length_a   1.000
_cell.length_b   1.000
_cell.length_c   1.000
_cell.angle_alpha   90.00
_cell.angle_beta   90.00
_cell.angle_gamma   90.00
#
_symmetry.space_group_name_H-M   'P 1'
#
loop_
_entity.id
_entity.type
_entity.pdbx_description
1 polymer ?
#
loop_
_entity_poly.entity_id
_entity_poly.type
_entity_poly.pdbx_seq_one_letter_code
_entity_poly.pdbx_strand_id
1 'polypeptide(L)'
;MLRFLLVVAALAALAFVAVTLFAVGAAGLALFFGARKLRQRLAGAKLKRMKQARPADPLEAAWAAAAGEADWAVSRIAAARTSCARLIAIADAEPLAADAVDWANVVRRRVPDLVAACLNESRDATGTERRRNLEDLVESLEKIGAEADRRRDRFREARVSPFAVQRTYVEQRTRPDPLG
;
A
#
# COMPACT_ATOMS: atom_id res chain seq x y z
N MET A 1 -72.36 -32.21 -15.68
CA MET A 1 -71.21 -31.94 -16.58
C MET A 1 -70.74 -30.49 -16.56
N LEU A 2 -71.64 -29.50 -16.65
CA LEU A 2 -71.25 -28.06 -16.66
C LEU A 2 -70.44 -27.62 -15.41
N ARG A 3 -70.83 -28.06 -14.21
CA ARG A 3 -70.12 -27.75 -12.96
C ARG A 3 -68.70 -28.35 -12.88
N PHE A 4 -68.49 -29.52 -13.48
CA PHE A 4 -67.18 -30.18 -13.52
C PHE A 4 -66.22 -29.45 -14.48
N LEU A 5 -66.72 -29.01 -15.64
CA LEU A 5 -65.96 -28.21 -16.59
C LEU A 5 -65.54 -26.85 -16.00
N LEU A 6 -66.39 -26.22 -15.20
CA LEU A 6 -66.06 -24.95 -14.53
C LEU A 6 -64.93 -25.11 -13.49
N VAL A 7 -64.92 -26.21 -12.73
CA VAL A 7 -63.85 -26.48 -11.75
C VAL A 7 -62.52 -26.75 -12.44
N VAL A 8 -62.51 -27.51 -13.53
CA VAL A 8 -61.30 -27.78 -14.31
C VAL A 8 -60.75 -26.51 -14.97
N ALA A 9 -61.63 -25.66 -15.52
CA ALA A 9 -61.24 -24.37 -16.09
C ALA A 9 -60.66 -23.41 -15.04
N ALA A 10 -61.25 -23.37 -13.83
CA ALA A 10 -60.75 -22.55 -12.74
C ALA A 10 -59.36 -23.01 -12.25
N LEU A 11 -59.15 -24.33 -12.13
CA LEU A 11 -57.84 -24.89 -11.78
C LEU A 11 -56.77 -24.60 -12.83
N ALA A 12 -57.10 -24.72 -14.12
CA ALA A 12 -56.19 -24.40 -15.21
C ALA A 12 -55.81 -22.91 -15.23
N ALA A 13 -56.77 -22.01 -15.01
CA ALA A 13 -56.51 -20.58 -14.91
C ALA A 13 -55.61 -20.25 -13.72
N LEU A 14 -55.84 -20.88 -12.57
CA LEU A 14 -55.05 -20.65 -11.36
C LEU A 14 -53.60 -21.16 -11.51
N ALA A 15 -53.42 -22.30 -12.17
CA ALA A 15 -52.09 -22.81 -12.54
C ALA A 15 -51.35 -21.86 -13.50
N PHE A 16 -52.05 -21.30 -14.49
CA PHE A 16 -51.46 -20.36 -15.44
C PHE A 16 -51.01 -19.04 -14.76
N VAL A 17 -51.81 -18.53 -13.82
CA VAL A 17 -51.45 -17.34 -13.03
C VAL A 17 -50.23 -17.62 -12.13
N ALA A 18 -50.15 -18.80 -11.51
CA ALA A 18 -49.01 -19.16 -10.68
C ALA A 18 -47.70 -19.26 -11.48
N VAL A 19 -47.74 -19.86 -12.67
CA VAL A 19 -46.56 -19.99 -13.56
C VAL A 19 -46.09 -18.64 -14.07
N THR A 20 -47.02 -17.76 -14.47
CA THR A 20 -46.68 -16.42 -14.99
C THR A 20 -46.07 -15.53 -13.91
N LEU A 21 -46.60 -15.55 -12.68
CA LEU A 21 -46.01 -14.82 -11.54
C LEU A 21 -44.60 -15.31 -11.20
N PHE A 22 -44.36 -16.63 -11.25
CA PHE A 22 -43.04 -17.20 -10.99
C PHE A 22 -42.02 -16.82 -12.07
N ALA A 23 -42.42 -16.86 -13.35
CA ALA A 23 -41.56 -16.47 -14.47
C ALA A 23 -41.17 -14.98 -14.42
N VAL A 24 -42.12 -14.10 -14.11
CA VAL A 24 -41.86 -12.66 -13.95
C VAL A 24 -40.97 -12.39 -12.75
N GLY A 25 -41.21 -13.07 -11.62
CA GLY A 25 -40.35 -12.98 -10.44
C GLY A 25 -38.91 -13.41 -10.70
N ALA A 26 -38.72 -14.54 -11.40
CA ALA A 26 -37.39 -15.05 -11.76
C ALA A 26 -36.65 -14.11 -12.73
N ALA A 27 -37.35 -13.55 -13.72
CA ALA A 27 -36.76 -12.59 -14.66
C ALA A 27 -36.33 -11.29 -13.97
N GLY A 28 -37.15 -10.76 -13.06
CA GLY A 28 -36.81 -9.58 -12.26
C GLY A 28 -35.59 -9.79 -11.37
N LEU A 29 -35.48 -10.96 -10.73
CA LEU A 29 -34.33 -11.36 -9.92
C LEU A 29 -33.06 -11.51 -10.78
N ALA A 30 -33.14 -12.15 -11.94
CA ALA A 30 -32.00 -12.31 -12.85
C ALA A 30 -31.45 -10.95 -13.33
N LEU A 31 -32.33 -10.01 -13.67
CA LEU A 31 -31.95 -8.65 -14.05
C LEU A 31 -31.30 -7.89 -12.88
N PHE A 32 -31.85 -8.00 -11.66
CA PHE A 32 -31.31 -7.34 -10.49
C PHE A 32 -29.92 -7.86 -10.11
N PHE A 33 -29.73 -9.18 -10.11
CA PHE A 33 -28.42 -9.80 -9.82
C PHE A 33 -27.42 -9.56 -10.95
N GLY A 34 -27.85 -9.57 -12.21
CA GLY A 34 -27.04 -9.21 -13.36
C GLY A 34 -26.52 -7.76 -13.30
N ALA A 35 -27.41 -6.81 -12.99
CA ALA A 35 -27.06 -5.39 -12.84
C ALA A 35 -26.10 -5.17 -11.66
N ARG A 36 -26.32 -5.85 -10.52
CA ARG A 36 -25.42 -5.77 -9.35
C ARG A 36 -24.02 -6.31 -9.67
N LYS A 37 -23.93 -7.45 -10.36
CA LYS A 37 -22.66 -8.07 -10.76
C LYS A 37 -21.91 -7.22 -11.79
N LEU A 38 -22.63 -6.59 -12.72
CA LEU A 38 -22.05 -5.68 -13.70
C LEU A 38 -21.51 -4.40 -13.04
N ARG A 39 -22.24 -3.81 -12.08
CA ARG A 39 -21.76 -2.66 -11.29
C ARG A 39 -20.50 -2.98 -10.50
N GLN A 40 -20.41 -4.17 -9.89
CA GLN A 40 -19.20 -4.61 -9.19
C GLN A 40 -17.99 -4.75 -10.13
N ARG A 41 -18.19 -5.31 -11.34
CA ARG A 41 -17.12 -5.40 -12.35
C ARG A 41 -16.67 -4.04 -12.86
N LEU A 42 -17.61 -3.12 -13.09
CA LEU A 42 -17.31 -1.76 -13.51
C LEU A 42 -16.59 -0.96 -12.40
N ALA A 43 -16.97 -1.15 -11.13
CA ALA A 43 -16.26 -0.55 -10.00
C ALA A 43 -14.82 -1.07 -9.88
N GLY A 44 -14.61 -2.39 -10.04
CA GLY A 44 -13.26 -2.98 -10.06
C GLY A 44 -12.41 -2.50 -11.24
N ALA A 45 -13.00 -2.35 -12.43
CA ALA A 45 -12.33 -1.82 -13.61
C ALA A 45 -11.98 -0.32 -13.47
N LYS A 46 -12.89 0.48 -12.87
CA LYS A 46 -12.66 1.89 -12.56
C LYS A 46 -11.54 2.05 -11.52
N LEU A 47 -11.49 1.18 -10.50
CA LEU A 47 -10.43 1.18 -9.49
C LEU A 47 -9.06 0.79 -10.10
N LYS A 48 -9.05 -0.19 -11.02
CA LYS A 48 -7.84 -0.55 -11.80
C LYS A 48 -7.38 0.59 -12.71
N ARG A 49 -8.30 1.27 -13.41
CA ARG A 49 -7.98 2.46 -14.21
C ARG A 49 -7.48 3.62 -13.35
N MET A 50 -8.05 3.85 -12.18
CA MET A 50 -7.57 4.86 -11.23
C MET A 50 -6.17 4.53 -10.69
N LYS A 51 -5.84 3.25 -10.48
CA LYS A 51 -4.46 2.82 -10.16
C LYS A 51 -3.48 3.02 -11.32
N GLN A 52 -3.91 2.79 -12.56
CA GLN A 52 -3.08 2.99 -13.77
C GLN A 52 -2.92 4.46 -14.17
N ALA A 53 -3.88 5.32 -13.82
CA ALA A 53 -3.84 6.76 -14.08
C ALA A 53 -3.12 7.56 -12.97
N ARG A 54 -2.46 6.89 -12.01
CA ARG A 54 -1.61 7.57 -11.04
C ARG A 54 -0.40 8.10 -11.82
N PRO A 55 -0.09 9.40 -11.79
CA PRO A 55 1.18 9.90 -12.33
C PRO A 55 2.32 9.05 -11.73
N ALA A 56 3.33 8.71 -12.54
CA ALA A 56 4.48 7.93 -12.10
C ALA A 56 4.93 8.46 -10.74
N ASP A 57 4.97 7.59 -9.73
CA ASP A 57 5.33 7.99 -8.37
C ASP A 57 6.70 8.70 -8.43
N PRO A 58 6.78 10.01 -8.13
CA PRO A 58 8.01 10.78 -8.30
C PRO A 58 9.19 10.17 -7.55
N LEU A 59 8.91 9.53 -6.41
CA LEU A 59 9.92 8.82 -5.62
C LEU A 59 10.47 7.61 -6.36
N GLU A 60 9.60 6.77 -6.93
CA GLU A 60 10.00 5.59 -7.69
C GLU A 60 10.74 5.94 -8.97
N ALA A 61 10.32 7.00 -9.66
CA ALA A 61 11.01 7.53 -10.82
C ALA A 61 12.43 8.04 -10.46
N ALA A 62 12.57 8.74 -9.33
CA ALA A 62 13.87 9.22 -8.86
C ALA A 62 14.83 8.07 -8.53
N TRP A 63 14.36 7.01 -7.86
CA TRP A 63 15.18 5.83 -7.60
C TRP A 63 15.63 5.13 -8.90
N ALA A 64 14.72 5.00 -9.87
CA ALA A 64 15.04 4.40 -11.15
C ALA A 64 16.06 5.25 -11.94
N ALA A 65 15.90 6.58 -11.92
CA ALA A 65 16.83 7.50 -12.58
C ALA A 65 18.24 7.42 -11.96
N ALA A 66 18.35 7.49 -10.63
CA ALA A 66 19.63 7.35 -9.94
C ALA A 66 20.31 6.00 -10.24
N ALA A 67 19.55 4.90 -10.27
CA ALA A 67 20.09 3.58 -10.60
C ALA A 67 20.52 3.43 -12.07
N GLY A 68 19.81 4.08 -12.99
CA GLY A 68 20.18 4.08 -14.41
C GLY A 68 21.43 4.92 -14.70
N GLU A 69 21.65 5.98 -13.93
CA GLU A 69 22.77 6.91 -14.08
C GLU A 69 24.05 6.42 -13.39
N ALA A 70 23.91 5.71 -12.26
CA ALA A 70 25.01 5.12 -11.50
C ALA A 70 24.92 3.58 -11.48
N ASP A 71 25.09 2.96 -12.66
CA ASP A 71 24.99 1.51 -12.86
C ASP A 71 25.93 0.70 -11.96
N TRP A 72 27.14 1.22 -11.71
CA TRP A 72 28.13 0.66 -10.78
C TRP A 72 27.68 0.62 -9.31
N ALA A 73 26.66 1.40 -8.93
CA ALA A 73 26.18 1.56 -7.56
C ALA A 73 24.74 1.06 -7.37
N VAL A 74 24.16 0.36 -8.34
CA VAL A 74 22.75 -0.11 -8.29
C VAL A 74 22.42 -0.86 -7.01
N SER A 75 23.30 -1.75 -6.54
CA SER A 75 23.09 -2.52 -5.30
C SER A 75 23.01 -1.63 -4.06
N ARG A 76 23.83 -0.57 -4.01
CA ARG A 76 23.85 0.41 -2.91
C ARG A 76 22.58 1.24 -2.89
N ILE A 77 22.17 1.73 -4.07
CA ILE A 77 20.92 2.47 -4.26
C ILE A 77 19.71 1.60 -3.91
N ALA A 78 19.70 0.33 -4.33
CA ALA A 78 18.63 -0.61 -4.02
C ALA A 78 18.51 -0.90 -2.51
N ALA A 79 19.64 -1.00 -1.81
CA ALA A 79 19.66 -1.14 -0.35
C ALA A 79 19.04 0.09 0.33
N ALA A 80 19.48 1.29 -0.03
CA ALA A 80 18.95 2.55 0.51
C ALA A 80 17.44 2.71 0.23
N ARG A 81 17.00 2.41 -1.00
CA ARG A 81 15.58 2.39 -1.37
C ARG A 81 14.78 1.42 -0.51
N THR A 82 15.31 0.23 -0.28
CA THR A 82 14.63 -0.81 0.52
C THR A 82 14.45 -0.35 1.97
N SER A 83 15.48 0.24 2.58
CA SER A 83 15.40 0.79 3.94
C SER A 83 14.34 1.89 4.03
N CYS A 84 14.33 2.82 3.07
CA CYS A 84 13.33 3.89 2.97
C CYS A 84 11.91 3.34 2.80
N ALA A 85 11.72 2.37 1.90
CA ALA A 85 10.42 1.76 1.62
C ALA A 85 9.84 1.05 2.86
N ARG A 86 10.68 0.38 3.65
CA ARG A 86 10.26 -0.27 4.89
C ARG A 86 9.77 0.73 5.93
N LEU A 87 10.42 1.88 6.06
CA LEU A 87 9.95 2.94 6.96
C LEU A 87 8.66 3.57 6.46
N ILE A 88 8.57 3.86 5.17
CA ILE A 88 7.34 4.37 4.54
C ILE A 88 6.17 3.41 4.80
N ALA A 89 6.39 2.10 4.68
CA ALA A 89 5.37 1.11 4.98
C ALA A 89 4.90 1.16 6.45
N ILE A 90 5.78 1.47 7.40
CA ILE A 90 5.40 1.68 8.81
C ILE A 90 4.56 2.93 8.97
N ALA A 91 4.99 4.05 8.38
CA ALA A 91 4.24 5.30 8.40
C ALA A 91 2.83 5.15 7.80
N ASP A 92 2.71 4.37 6.73
CA ASP A 92 1.43 4.11 6.06
C ASP A 92 0.53 3.16 6.86
N ALA A 93 1.12 2.23 7.62
CA ALA A 93 0.38 1.28 8.45
C ALA A 93 -0.04 1.87 9.80
N GLU A 94 0.79 2.73 10.40
CA GLU A 94 0.60 3.30 11.73
C GLU A 94 0.70 4.85 11.67
N PRO A 95 -0.38 5.55 11.28
CA PRO A 95 -0.36 7.01 11.11
C PRO A 95 -0.09 7.82 12.38
N LEU A 96 -0.22 7.19 13.56
CA LEU A 96 0.09 7.80 14.86
C LEU A 96 1.57 7.73 15.21
N ALA A 97 2.38 7.00 14.45
CA ALA A 97 3.83 6.94 14.62
C ALA A 97 4.47 8.21 14.04
N ALA A 98 4.30 9.35 14.73
CA ALA A 98 4.67 10.68 14.24
C ALA A 98 6.10 10.74 13.67
N ASP A 99 7.10 10.17 14.38
CA ASP A 99 8.49 10.15 13.92
C ASP A 99 8.68 9.40 12.58
N ALA A 100 7.98 8.28 12.39
CA ALA A 100 8.04 7.51 11.15
C ALA A 100 7.33 8.25 10.00
N VAL A 101 6.19 8.89 10.28
CA VAL A 101 5.41 9.67 9.31
C VAL A 101 6.18 10.90 8.84
N ASP A 102 6.78 11.65 9.76
CA ASP A 102 7.55 12.85 9.43
C ASP A 102 8.75 12.49 8.55
N TRP A 103 9.50 11.45 8.92
CA TRP A 103 10.64 11.02 8.12
C TRP A 103 10.22 10.41 6.77
N ALA A 104 9.12 9.67 6.70
CA ALA A 104 8.58 9.19 5.43
C ALA A 104 8.24 10.35 4.47
N ASN A 105 7.67 11.45 5.00
CA ASN A 105 7.40 12.65 4.21
C ASN A 105 8.69 13.36 3.77
N VAL A 106 9.72 13.40 4.63
CA VAL A 106 11.05 13.89 4.25
C VAL A 106 11.61 13.07 3.09
N VAL A 107 11.56 11.74 3.15
CA VAL A 107 12.06 10.86 2.08
C VAL A 107 11.31 11.10 0.77
N ARG A 108 9.97 11.14 0.80
CA ARG A 108 9.11 11.35 -0.39
C ARG A 108 9.40 12.66 -1.12
N ARG A 109 9.83 13.70 -0.39
CA ARG A 109 10.18 15.00 -0.97
C ARG A 109 11.66 15.07 -1.34
N ARG A 110 12.55 14.76 -0.39
CA ARG A 110 13.99 15.04 -0.48
C ARG A 110 14.70 14.15 -1.49
N VAL A 111 14.31 12.89 -1.62
CA VAL A 111 14.97 11.97 -2.57
C VAL A 111 14.76 12.43 -4.01
N PRO A 112 13.52 12.69 -4.48
CA PRO A 112 13.31 13.29 -5.81
C PRO A 112 14.08 14.59 -6.03
N ASP A 113 14.06 15.50 -5.05
CA ASP A 113 14.76 16.79 -5.16
C ASP A 113 16.27 16.62 -5.32
N LEU A 114 16.89 15.73 -4.54
CA LEU A 114 18.33 15.45 -4.61
C LEU A 114 18.73 14.83 -5.94
N VAL A 115 17.96 13.85 -6.42
CA VAL A 115 18.23 13.21 -7.72
C VAL A 115 18.07 14.24 -8.83
N ALA A 116 16.99 15.02 -8.85
CA ALA A 116 16.77 16.04 -9.86
C ALA A 116 17.88 17.11 -9.86
N ALA A 117 18.30 17.58 -8.69
CA ALA A 117 19.40 18.54 -8.56
C ALA A 117 20.72 17.98 -9.12
N CYS A 118 21.09 16.75 -8.73
CA CYS A 118 22.31 16.10 -9.20
C CYS A 118 22.31 15.87 -10.72
N LEU A 119 21.18 15.44 -11.29
CA LEU A 119 21.07 15.23 -12.74
C LEU A 119 21.11 16.53 -13.53
N ASN A 120 20.53 17.61 -12.99
CA ASN A 120 20.61 18.93 -13.60
C ASN A 120 22.06 19.45 -13.58
N GLU A 121 22.77 19.31 -12.46
CA GLU A 121 24.18 19.68 -12.34
C GLU A 121 25.08 18.85 -13.26
N SER A 122 24.73 17.57 -13.45
CA SER A 122 25.48 16.64 -14.30
C SER A 122 25.21 16.79 -15.79
N ARG A 123 24.25 17.63 -16.20
CA ARG A 123 23.83 17.77 -17.61
C ARG A 123 24.92 18.35 -18.50
N ASP A 124 25.62 19.36 -18.00
CA ASP A 124 26.67 20.09 -18.72
C ASP A 124 28.09 19.76 -18.17
N ALA A 125 28.17 18.80 -17.24
CA ALA A 125 29.40 18.40 -16.59
C ALA A 125 30.28 17.50 -17.50
N THR A 126 31.59 17.56 -17.30
CA THR A 126 32.51 16.59 -17.92
C THR A 126 32.28 15.19 -17.35
N GLY A 127 32.76 14.15 -18.04
CA GLY A 127 32.58 12.76 -17.58
C GLY A 127 33.11 12.51 -16.16
N THR A 128 34.24 13.12 -15.79
CA THR A 128 34.83 13.00 -14.45
C THR A 128 34.01 13.73 -13.39
N GLU A 129 33.51 14.93 -13.69
CA GLU A 129 32.66 15.70 -12.78
C GLU A 129 31.32 15.01 -12.56
N ARG A 130 30.68 14.53 -13.64
CA ARG A 130 29.45 13.74 -13.54
C ARG A 130 29.65 12.50 -12.68
N ARG A 131 30.77 11.78 -12.86
CA ARG A 131 31.09 10.62 -12.05
C ARG A 131 31.17 10.97 -10.56
N ARG A 132 31.85 12.05 -10.21
CA ARG A 132 31.96 12.54 -8.84
C ARG A 132 30.60 12.98 -8.26
N ASN A 133 29.81 13.74 -9.01
CA ASN A 133 28.48 14.18 -8.59
C ASN A 133 27.56 12.99 -8.30
N LEU A 134 27.63 11.94 -9.12
CA LEU A 134 26.86 10.71 -8.91
C LEU A 134 27.37 9.91 -7.70
N GLU A 135 28.68 9.92 -7.41
CA GLU A 135 29.21 9.33 -6.17
C GLU A 135 28.70 10.06 -4.92
N ASP A 136 28.71 11.39 -4.93
CA ASP A 136 28.17 12.22 -3.85
C ASP A 136 26.65 12.02 -3.66
N LEU A 137 25.91 11.86 -4.77
CA LEU A 137 24.49 11.50 -4.73
C LEU A 137 24.29 10.12 -4.09
N VAL A 138 25.04 9.11 -4.51
CA VAL A 138 24.92 7.75 -3.95
C VAL A 138 25.21 7.76 -2.44
N GLU A 139 26.26 8.45 -2.01
CA GLU A 139 26.58 8.57 -0.58
C GLU A 139 25.44 9.27 0.20
N SER A 140 24.85 10.31 -0.39
CA SER A 140 23.71 11.02 0.21
C SER A 140 22.48 10.12 0.33
N LEU A 141 22.19 9.31 -0.68
CA LEU A 141 21.08 8.35 -0.67
C LEU A 141 21.31 7.25 0.38
N GLU A 142 22.54 6.77 0.53
CA GLU A 142 22.89 5.80 1.57
C GLU A 142 22.71 6.38 2.97
N LYS A 143 23.13 7.62 3.21
CA LYS A 143 22.90 8.31 4.49
C LYS A 143 21.42 8.42 4.82
N ILE A 144 20.57 8.71 3.83
CA ILE A 144 19.11 8.73 3.98
C ILE A 144 18.58 7.33 4.32
N GLY A 145 19.04 6.29 3.60
CA GLY A 145 18.66 4.91 3.86
C GLY A 145 19.06 4.43 5.26
N ALA A 146 20.28 4.76 5.69
CA ALA A 146 20.78 4.44 7.02
C ALA A 146 19.97 5.16 8.12
N GLU A 147 19.62 6.43 7.93
CA GLU A 147 18.74 7.12 8.88
C GLU A 147 17.34 6.52 8.92
N ALA A 148 16.79 6.09 7.77
CA ALA A 148 15.50 5.41 7.73
C ALA A 148 15.52 4.08 8.51
N ASP A 149 16.61 3.31 8.43
CA ASP A 149 16.79 2.11 9.25
C ASP A 149 16.89 2.45 10.75
N ARG A 150 17.67 3.47 11.13
CA ARG A 150 17.77 3.91 12.53
C ARG A 150 16.41 4.31 13.12
N ARG A 151 15.59 5.02 12.34
CA ARG A 151 14.22 5.40 12.74
C ARG A 151 13.33 4.18 12.91
N ARG A 152 13.42 3.23 11.99
CA ARG A 152 12.68 1.97 12.07
C ARG A 152 13.05 1.20 13.34
N ASP A 153 14.33 1.12 13.66
CA ASP A 153 14.80 0.37 14.82
C ASP A 153 14.37 1.06 16.12
N ARG A 154 14.41 2.40 16.20
CA ARG A 154 13.79 3.17 17.30
C ARG A 154 12.29 2.90 17.43
N PHE A 155 11.56 2.86 16.32
CA PHE A 155 10.14 2.56 16.32
C PHE A 155 9.85 1.14 16.87
N ARG A 156 10.71 0.17 16.53
CA ARG A 156 10.61 -1.20 17.07
C ARG A 156 10.94 -1.28 18.55
N GLU A 157 11.95 -0.54 19.01
CA GLU A 157 12.34 -0.48 20.42
C GLU A 157 11.27 0.21 21.28
N ALA A 158 10.61 1.24 20.76
CA ALA A 158 9.52 1.94 21.44
C ALA A 158 8.27 1.06 21.63
N ARG A 159 8.11 0.00 20.83
CA ARG A 159 7.10 -1.02 21.08
C ARG A 159 7.53 -1.90 22.24
N VAL A 160 7.03 -1.56 23.44
CA VAL A 160 7.21 -2.38 24.64
C VAL A 160 6.76 -3.81 24.34
N SER A 161 7.73 -4.72 24.26
CA SER A 161 7.46 -6.14 24.06
C SER A 161 6.74 -6.69 25.29
N PRO A 162 5.69 -7.53 25.15
CA PRO A 162 5.08 -8.23 26.28
C PRO A 162 6.10 -9.00 27.12
N PHE A 163 7.18 -9.50 26.49
CA PHE A 163 8.29 -10.14 27.18
C PHE A 163 9.14 -9.16 28.00
N ALA A 164 9.28 -7.91 27.56
CA ALA A 164 9.97 -6.88 28.34
C ALA A 164 9.17 -6.55 29.61
N VAL A 165 7.84 -6.47 29.51
CA VAL A 165 6.96 -6.29 30.67
C VAL A 165 7.07 -7.47 31.64
N GLN A 166 7.03 -8.70 31.13
CA GLN A 166 7.18 -9.90 31.96
C GLN A 166 8.55 -9.95 32.64
N ARG A 167 9.63 -9.63 31.94
CA ARG A 167 10.98 -9.58 32.50
C ARG A 167 11.07 -8.53 33.61
N THR A 168 10.56 -7.32 33.38
CA THR A 168 10.53 -6.27 34.41
C THR A 168 9.71 -6.71 35.62
N TYR A 169 8.58 -7.39 35.43
CA TYR A 169 7.77 -7.91 36.53
C TYR A 169 8.49 -8.99 37.33
N VAL A 170 9.19 -9.92 36.66
CA VAL A 170 10.01 -10.94 37.33
C VAL A 170 11.17 -10.28 38.08
N GLU A 171 11.91 -9.38 37.45
CA GLU A 171 13.01 -8.63 38.07
C GLU A 171 12.56 -7.85 39.31
N GLN A 172 11.37 -7.24 39.30
CA GLN A 172 10.80 -6.57 40.47
C GLN A 172 10.47 -7.54 41.61
N ARG A 173 10.08 -8.78 41.30
CA ARG A 173 9.77 -9.82 42.31
C ARG A 173 11.00 -10.53 42.85
N THR A 174 12.06 -10.66 42.06
CA THR A 174 13.28 -11.36 42.43
C THR A 174 14.38 -10.43 42.92
N ARG A 175 14.15 -9.10 42.92
CA ARG A 175 15.12 -8.16 43.47
C ARG A 175 15.22 -8.39 44.98
N PRO A 176 16.41 -8.66 45.52
CA PRO A 176 16.61 -8.72 46.97
C PRO A 176 16.25 -7.35 47.56
N ASP A 177 15.53 -7.35 48.68
CA ASP A 177 15.16 -6.14 49.37
C ASP A 177 16.43 -5.36 49.76
N PRO A 178 16.63 -4.10 49.32
CA PRO A 178 17.82 -3.32 49.67
C PRO A 178 17.90 -2.95 51.16
N LEU A 179 16.91 -3.34 51.96
CA LEU A 179 16.87 -3.14 53.42
C LEU A 179 16.95 -4.44 54.23
N GLY A 180 17.33 -5.57 53.61
CA GLY A 180 17.65 -6.84 54.28
C GLY A 180 19.08 -6.92 54.77
#